data_AF-A0A7L2EQD7-F1
#
_entry.id   AF-A0A7L2EQD7-F1
#
_cell.length_a   1.000
_cell.length_b   1.000
_cell.length_c   1.000
_cell.angle_alpha   90.00
_cell.angle_beta   90.00
_cell.angle_gamma   90.00
#
_symmetry.space_group_name_H-M   'P 1'
#
loop_
_entity.id
_entity.type
_entity.pdbx_description
1 polymer ?
#
loop_
_entity_poly.entity_id
_entity_poly.type
_entity_poly.pdbx_seq_one_letter_code
_entity_poly.pdbx_strand_id
1 'polypeptide(L)'
;MELDRSADPPPALWVATTKSSVNKWTLKGIHNFRASGDYDNDCTNPIPPLCTQPDQVIKGGASIIQCHILNDKRHILTKDTNNNVAYWDVLKACKVEDLGKVDFEEEIKKRFKMVYVPNWFSVDLKTGMLTITLDESDCFAAWVSAKDAGFSSPDGSDPKLNLGGLLLQALLEYWPRTHINPMDEEENEINHVNGEQENRVQKGNGYFQVPPHTPVIFGEAGGRTLFRLLCRDSGGETESMLLNETVPQWVIDITVDKNMPKFNKIPFYLQPHSSSGAKTLKKDRLSASDMLQVRKVMEHVYEKIINLDNESQTTSSSNNEKAEQEKEEDIAVLAEEKIELLCQDQVLDPNMDLRTVKHFIWKSGGDLTLHYRQKST
;
A
#
# COMPACT_ATOMS: atom_id res chain seq x y z
N MET A 1 -50.71 44.15 -10.88
CA MET A 1 -49.64 43.47 -10.11
C MET A 1 -48.67 44.53 -9.67
N GLU A 2 -48.85 45.01 -8.44
CA GLU A 2 -47.91 45.92 -7.81
C GLU A 2 -46.63 45.13 -7.52
N LEU A 3 -45.52 45.52 -8.15
CA LEU A 3 -44.20 45.04 -7.79
C LEU A 3 -43.88 45.62 -6.41
N ASP A 4 -43.84 44.75 -5.41
CA ASP A 4 -43.40 45.08 -4.06
C ASP A 4 -41.98 45.70 -4.13
N ARG A 5 -41.88 47.01 -3.92
CA ARG A 5 -40.65 47.82 -3.94
C ARG A 5 -40.06 48.02 -2.54
N SER A 6 -40.48 47.23 -1.54
CA SER A 6 -40.13 47.47 -0.12
C SER A 6 -38.85 46.79 0.37
N ALA A 7 -38.18 45.96 -0.44
CA ALA A 7 -36.91 45.35 -0.04
C ALA A 7 -35.74 46.29 -0.35
N ASP A 8 -35.03 46.73 0.70
CA ASP A 8 -33.72 47.36 0.55
C ASP A 8 -32.81 46.48 -0.34
N PRO A 9 -31.99 47.08 -1.20
CA PRO A 9 -31.08 46.33 -2.06
C PRO A 9 -30.16 45.47 -1.18
N PRO A 10 -29.90 44.20 -1.57
CA PRO A 10 -29.05 43.32 -0.78
C PRO A 10 -27.66 43.98 -0.60
N PRO A 11 -27.12 44.08 0.62
CA PRO A 11 -25.90 44.84 0.88
C PRO A 11 -24.62 44.12 0.43
N ALA A 12 -24.68 42.79 0.28
CA ALA A 12 -23.54 41.95 -0.08
C ALA A 12 -23.99 40.63 -0.71
N LEU A 13 -23.06 39.96 -1.38
CA LEU A 13 -23.21 38.64 -1.99
C LEU A 13 -22.09 37.71 -1.48
N TRP A 14 -22.45 36.52 -0.98
CA TRP A 14 -21.51 35.45 -0.70
C TRP A 14 -21.34 34.57 -1.95
N VAL A 15 -20.08 34.30 -2.32
CA VAL A 15 -19.72 33.56 -3.54
C VAL A 15 -18.84 32.37 -3.17
N ALA A 16 -19.37 31.17 -3.41
CA ALA A 16 -18.62 29.92 -3.40
C ALA A 16 -18.09 29.62 -4.80
N THR A 17 -16.88 29.07 -4.87
CA THR A 17 -16.21 28.72 -6.14
C THR A 17 -15.63 27.31 -6.05
N THR A 18 -14.89 26.86 -7.06
CA THR A 18 -14.10 25.62 -6.99
C THR A 18 -12.93 25.71 -6.02
N LYS A 19 -12.51 26.92 -5.61
CA LYS A 19 -11.52 27.12 -4.54
C LYS A 19 -12.18 26.92 -3.18
N SER A 20 -11.37 26.47 -2.21
CA SER A 20 -11.80 26.25 -0.83
C SER A 20 -12.15 27.53 -0.05
N SER A 21 -11.69 28.70 -0.50
CA SER A 21 -12.02 29.99 0.11
C SER A 21 -13.39 30.49 -0.32
N VAL A 22 -14.17 31.05 0.61
CA VAL A 22 -15.49 31.65 0.32
C VAL A 22 -15.41 33.15 0.53
N ASN A 23 -15.83 33.91 -0.47
CA ASN A 23 -15.66 35.37 -0.50
C ASN A 23 -17.01 36.07 -0.35
N LYS A 24 -17.03 37.16 0.42
CA LYS A 24 -18.16 38.09 0.50
C LYS A 24 -17.83 39.34 -0.29
N TRP A 25 -18.71 39.75 -1.19
CA TRP A 25 -18.56 40.93 -2.05
C TRP A 25 -19.61 41.97 -1.68
N THR A 26 -19.22 43.23 -1.52
CA THR A 26 -20.18 44.30 -1.24
C THR A 26 -20.93 44.71 -2.50
N LEU A 27 -22.21 45.05 -2.34
CA LEU A 27 -23.06 45.60 -3.42
C LEU A 27 -23.32 47.10 -3.22
N LYS A 28 -22.59 47.75 -2.30
CA LYS A 28 -22.65 49.20 -2.11
C LYS A 28 -22.23 49.90 -3.40
N GLY A 29 -23.02 50.89 -3.85
CA GLY A 29 -22.74 51.63 -5.07
C GLY A 29 -23.38 51.06 -6.34
N ILE A 30 -24.17 49.97 -6.26
CA ILE A 30 -24.84 49.39 -7.44
C ILE A 30 -25.78 50.38 -8.14
N HIS A 31 -26.41 51.29 -7.41
CA HIS A 31 -27.28 52.33 -7.96
C HIS A 31 -26.51 53.43 -8.69
N ASN A 32 -25.32 53.79 -8.19
CA ASN A 32 -24.46 54.80 -8.83
C ASN A 32 -23.84 54.24 -10.12
N PHE A 33 -23.49 52.95 -10.10
CA PHE A 33 -22.96 52.25 -11.28
C PHE A 33 -24.02 52.11 -12.40
N ARG A 34 -25.29 51.86 -12.04
CA ARG A 34 -26.40 51.78 -13.00
C ARG A 34 -26.84 53.13 -13.56
N ALA A 35 -26.61 54.23 -12.82
CA ALA A 35 -27.03 55.57 -13.24
C ALA A 35 -26.01 56.29 -14.14
N SER A 36 -24.74 55.85 -14.18
CA SER A 36 -23.67 56.52 -14.94
C SER A 36 -23.32 55.85 -16.27
N GLY A 37 -24.02 54.79 -16.67
CA GLY A 37 -23.77 54.07 -17.92
C GLY A 37 -24.65 54.59 -19.05
N ASP A 38 -24.05 55.33 -19.99
CA ASP A 38 -24.61 55.39 -21.35
C ASP A 38 -24.74 53.94 -21.84
N TYR A 39 -25.95 53.54 -22.22
CA TYR A 39 -26.23 52.24 -22.83
C TYR A 39 -25.70 52.19 -24.28
N ASP A 40 -24.46 52.61 -24.51
CA ASP A 40 -23.78 52.30 -25.76
C ASP A 40 -23.43 50.82 -25.70
N ASN A 41 -24.31 50.05 -26.32
CA ASN A 41 -24.26 48.60 -26.53
C ASN A 41 -23.12 48.19 -27.48
N ASP A 42 -22.04 48.97 -27.52
CA ASP A 42 -20.83 48.68 -28.26
C ASP A 42 -20.01 47.71 -27.41
N CYS A 43 -20.03 46.44 -27.80
CA CYS A 43 -19.24 45.32 -27.24
C CYS A 43 -17.70 45.54 -27.31
N THR A 44 -17.22 46.76 -27.54
CA THR A 44 -15.83 47.14 -27.75
C THR A 44 -15.13 47.61 -26.47
N ASN A 45 -15.86 48.05 -25.43
CA ASN A 45 -15.27 48.53 -24.17
C ASN A 45 -15.64 47.63 -22.97
N PRO A 46 -14.66 47.03 -22.26
CA PRO A 46 -14.94 46.18 -21.11
C PRO A 46 -15.51 47.00 -19.94
N ILE A 47 -16.66 46.57 -19.43
CA ILE A 47 -17.33 47.19 -18.28
C ILE A 47 -16.44 47.01 -17.03
N PRO A 48 -16.07 48.09 -16.30
CA PRO A 48 -15.25 47.98 -15.11
C PRO A 48 -16.01 47.25 -13.99
N PRO A 49 -15.35 46.35 -13.24
CA PRO A 49 -16.01 45.64 -12.15
C PRO A 49 -16.36 46.56 -10.98
N LEU A 50 -17.51 46.35 -10.35
CA LEU A 50 -17.95 47.10 -9.16
C LEU A 50 -16.99 46.93 -7.97
N CYS A 51 -16.39 45.75 -7.82
CA CYS A 51 -15.44 45.42 -6.76
C CYS A 51 -14.26 44.66 -7.36
N THR A 52 -13.04 45.02 -6.95
CA THR A 52 -11.80 44.32 -7.34
C THR A 52 -11.25 43.41 -6.24
N GLN A 53 -11.73 43.58 -5.00
CA GLN A 53 -11.37 42.75 -3.85
C GLN A 53 -12.63 42.42 -3.01
N PRO A 54 -12.65 41.26 -2.34
CA PRO A 54 -13.75 40.90 -1.45
C PRO A 54 -13.76 41.76 -0.18
N ASP A 55 -14.94 42.01 0.36
CA ASP A 55 -15.16 42.69 1.64
C ASP A 55 -14.75 41.79 2.82
N GLN A 56 -15.02 40.48 2.72
CA GLN A 56 -14.58 39.48 3.69
C GLN A 56 -14.19 38.16 3.01
N VAL A 57 -13.28 37.42 3.64
CA VAL A 57 -12.77 36.13 3.15
C VAL A 57 -12.81 35.09 4.26
N ILE A 58 -13.54 34.00 4.03
CA ILE A 58 -13.42 32.76 4.80
C ILE A 58 -12.27 31.96 4.20
N LYS A 59 -11.23 31.69 5.00
CA LYS A 59 -10.04 30.95 4.56
C LYS A 59 -10.40 29.50 4.24
N GLY A 60 -9.82 28.98 3.17
CA GLY A 60 -9.90 27.58 2.79
C GLY A 60 -8.57 26.84 2.99
N GLY A 61 -8.63 25.53 3.15
CA GLY A 61 -7.45 24.65 3.17
C GLY A 61 -6.91 24.33 1.78
N ALA A 62 -5.72 23.73 1.71
CA ALA A 62 -5.18 23.19 0.48
C ALA A 62 -5.81 21.83 0.15
N SER A 63 -6.01 21.55 -1.13
CA SER A 63 -6.52 20.25 -1.60
C SER A 63 -5.39 19.47 -2.26
N ILE A 64 -5.33 18.16 -2.02
CA ILE A 64 -4.43 17.26 -2.75
C ILE A 64 -4.96 17.11 -4.19
N ILE A 65 -4.10 17.35 -5.17
CA ILE A 65 -4.46 17.35 -6.60
C ILE A 65 -3.64 16.38 -7.43
N GLN A 66 -2.49 15.93 -6.93
CA GLN A 66 -1.71 14.85 -7.53
C GLN A 66 -1.30 13.84 -6.47
N CYS A 67 -1.23 12.58 -6.87
CA CYS A 67 -0.86 11.45 -6.02
C CYS A 67 -0.06 10.44 -6.85
N HIS A 68 1.03 9.93 -6.28
CA HIS A 68 1.85 8.87 -6.86
C HIS A 68 2.10 7.79 -5.81
N ILE A 69 1.69 6.55 -6.11
CA ILE A 69 1.90 5.38 -5.26
C ILE A 69 3.28 4.78 -5.60
N LEU A 70 4.18 4.71 -4.62
CA LEU A 70 5.50 4.12 -4.83
C LEU A 70 5.44 2.60 -5.05
N ASN A 71 6.55 2.06 -5.55
CA ASN A 71 6.68 0.65 -5.94
C ASN A 71 6.52 -0.35 -4.77
N ASP A 72 6.76 0.10 -3.54
CA ASP A 72 6.56 -0.71 -2.34
C ASP A 72 5.08 -0.89 -1.97
N LYS A 73 4.16 -0.22 -2.69
CA LYS A 73 2.72 -0.19 -2.40
C LYS A 73 2.44 0.08 -0.92
N ARG A 74 3.21 0.97 -0.32
CA ARG A 74 2.98 1.42 1.05
C ARG A 74 3.05 2.93 1.15
N HIS A 75 3.97 3.54 0.42
CA HIS A 75 4.16 4.98 0.52
C HIS A 75 3.57 5.72 -0.67
N ILE A 76 3.08 6.93 -0.38
CA ILE A 76 2.50 7.84 -1.38
C ILE A 76 3.24 9.18 -1.33
N LEU A 77 3.50 9.75 -2.50
CA LEU A 77 3.82 11.16 -2.67
C LEU A 77 2.59 11.91 -3.16
N THR A 78 2.32 13.09 -2.59
CA THR A 78 1.22 13.95 -3.02
C THR A 78 1.68 15.36 -3.32
N LYS A 79 0.98 16.06 -4.20
CA LYS A 79 1.11 17.51 -4.41
C LYS A 79 -0.22 18.22 -4.16
N ASP A 80 -0.20 19.31 -3.41
CA ASP A 80 -1.40 20.10 -3.09
C ASP A 80 -1.58 21.34 -3.99
N THR A 81 -2.70 22.05 -3.83
CA THR A 81 -3.01 23.31 -4.54
C THR A 81 -2.03 24.46 -4.26
N ASN A 82 -1.22 24.36 -3.20
CA ASN A 82 -0.18 25.31 -2.83
C ASN A 82 1.21 24.91 -3.38
N ASN A 83 1.27 23.84 -4.17
CA ASN A 83 2.49 23.20 -4.68
C ASN A 83 3.41 22.61 -3.59
N ASN A 84 2.88 22.33 -2.40
CA ASN A 84 3.63 21.57 -1.41
C ASN A 84 3.55 20.09 -1.76
N VAL A 85 4.69 19.42 -1.66
CA VAL A 85 4.82 17.98 -1.77
C VAL A 85 4.92 17.40 -0.36
N ALA A 86 4.25 16.27 -0.13
CA ALA A 86 4.29 15.55 1.13
C ALA A 86 4.39 14.04 0.88
N TYR A 87 5.00 13.35 1.83
CA TYR A 87 5.24 11.91 1.82
C TYR A 87 4.42 11.23 2.93
N TRP A 88 3.75 10.14 2.59
CA TRP A 88 2.74 9.48 3.42
C TRP A 88 2.99 7.99 3.52
N ASP A 89 2.64 7.40 4.67
CA ASP A 89 2.59 5.95 4.89
C ASP A 89 1.12 5.52 4.92
N VAL A 90 0.70 4.79 3.89
CA VAL A 90 -0.68 4.29 3.72
C VAL A 90 -1.01 3.26 4.79
N LEU A 91 -0.04 2.38 5.10
CA LEU A 91 -0.24 1.30 6.07
C LEU A 91 -0.49 1.86 7.47
N LYS A 92 0.26 2.90 7.85
CA LYS A 92 0.07 3.60 9.13
C LYS A 92 -0.97 4.72 9.09
N ALA A 93 -1.61 4.94 7.93
CA ALA A 93 -2.59 6.00 7.69
C ALA A 93 -2.14 7.40 8.18
N CYS A 94 -0.88 7.77 7.93
CA CYS A 94 -0.31 9.01 8.45
C CYS A 94 0.64 9.70 7.47
N LYS A 95 0.83 11.01 7.68
CA LYS A 95 1.89 11.77 7.02
C LYS A 95 3.23 11.44 7.68
N VAL A 96 4.25 11.20 6.86
CA VAL A 96 5.62 10.96 7.30
C VAL A 96 6.40 12.27 7.35
N GLU A 97 6.40 13.03 6.25
CA GLU A 97 7.15 14.28 6.13
C GLU A 97 6.50 15.26 5.14
N ASP A 98 6.65 16.56 5.43
CA ASP A 98 6.34 17.64 4.50
C ASP A 98 7.63 18.06 3.78
N LEU A 99 7.67 17.91 2.46
CA LEU A 99 8.85 18.21 1.63
C LEU A 99 8.86 19.67 1.14
N GLY A 100 7.75 20.38 1.32
CA GLY A 100 7.60 21.76 0.84
C GLY A 100 7.52 21.83 -0.69
N LYS A 101 7.99 22.93 -1.28
CA LYS A 101 7.84 23.20 -2.71
C LYS A 101 9.00 22.62 -3.52
N VAL A 102 9.06 21.29 -3.59
CA VAL A 102 10.01 20.54 -4.43
C VAL A 102 9.38 20.14 -5.77
N ASP A 103 10.20 19.76 -6.74
CA ASP A 103 9.70 19.18 -7.99
C ASP A 103 9.12 17.78 -7.73
N PHE A 104 7.89 17.55 -8.18
CA PHE A 104 7.15 16.33 -7.88
C PHE A 104 7.70 15.11 -8.62
N GLU A 105 8.10 15.27 -9.88
CA GLU A 105 8.58 14.18 -10.72
C GLU A 105 10.02 13.80 -10.38
N GLU A 106 10.86 14.78 -10.04
CA GLU A 106 12.21 14.51 -9.53
C GLU A 106 12.18 13.77 -8.20
N GLU A 107 11.28 14.13 -7.29
CA GLU A 107 11.17 13.45 -5.99
C GLU A 107 10.63 12.02 -6.14
N ILE A 108 9.73 11.76 -7.10
CA ILE A 108 9.31 10.39 -7.47
C ILE A 108 10.52 9.57 -7.94
N LYS A 109 11.31 10.11 -8.87
CA LYS A 109 12.50 9.41 -9.40
C LYS A 109 13.55 9.15 -8.33
N LYS A 110 13.79 10.13 -7.45
CA LYS A 110 14.72 10.02 -6.33
C LYS A 110 14.36 8.91 -5.34
N ARG A 111 13.06 8.64 -5.17
CA ARG A 111 12.53 7.58 -4.28
C ARG A 111 12.24 6.27 -4.98
N PHE A 112 12.61 6.13 -6.25
CA PHE A 112 12.44 4.89 -6.98
C PHE A 112 13.22 3.75 -6.32
N LYS A 113 12.52 2.65 -6.05
CA LYS A 113 13.11 1.38 -5.61
C LYS A 113 12.70 0.31 -6.61
N MET A 114 13.65 -0.51 -7.05
CA MET A 114 13.38 -1.61 -7.97
C MET A 114 12.80 -2.81 -7.22
N VAL A 115 11.59 -2.64 -6.70
CA VAL A 115 10.80 -3.67 -6.00
C VAL A 115 9.43 -3.72 -6.64
N TYR A 116 8.79 -4.88 -6.65
CA TYR A 116 7.41 -5.00 -7.10
C TYR A 116 6.55 -5.61 -6.00
N VAL A 117 5.58 -4.84 -5.52
CA VAL A 117 4.51 -5.33 -4.65
C VAL A 117 3.19 -5.28 -5.44
N PRO A 118 2.37 -6.34 -5.43
CA PRO A 118 1.04 -6.32 -6.04
C PRO A 118 0.19 -5.17 -5.48
N ASN A 119 -0.66 -4.59 -6.32
CA ASN A 119 -1.57 -3.55 -5.85
C ASN A 119 -2.60 -4.17 -4.90
N TRP A 120 -2.92 -3.47 -3.81
CA TRP A 120 -3.85 -3.95 -2.78
C TRP A 120 -4.78 -2.86 -2.23
N PHE A 121 -4.71 -1.66 -2.81
CA PHE A 121 -5.60 -0.55 -2.51
C PHE A 121 -5.69 0.36 -3.72
N SER A 122 -6.71 1.21 -3.70
CA SER A 122 -6.88 2.33 -4.62
C SER A 122 -6.95 3.64 -3.86
N VAL A 123 -6.66 4.75 -4.57
CA VAL A 123 -6.63 6.10 -4.00
C VAL A 123 -7.60 6.99 -4.76
N ASP A 124 -8.39 7.74 -4.01
CA ASP A 124 -9.29 8.79 -4.49
C ASP A 124 -8.89 10.15 -3.88
N LEU A 125 -9.07 11.21 -4.67
CA LEU A 125 -8.79 12.61 -4.27
C LEU A 125 -10.04 13.51 -4.38
N LYS A 126 -11.25 12.96 -4.57
CA LYS A 126 -12.48 13.76 -4.79
C LYS A 126 -12.79 14.74 -3.65
N THR A 127 -12.38 14.41 -2.43
CA THR A 127 -12.58 15.25 -1.24
C THR A 127 -11.48 16.30 -1.05
N GLY A 128 -10.42 16.27 -1.86
CA GLY A 128 -9.19 17.02 -1.63
C GLY A 128 -8.29 16.43 -0.54
N MET A 129 -8.68 15.28 0.04
CA MET A 129 -7.88 14.49 0.99
C MET A 129 -7.60 13.11 0.38
N LEU A 130 -6.59 12.40 0.93
CA LEU A 130 -6.33 11.01 0.55
C LEU A 130 -7.45 10.11 1.08
N THR A 131 -8.24 9.55 0.17
CA THR A 131 -9.19 8.47 0.48
C THR A 131 -8.58 7.16 -0.01
N ILE A 132 -8.35 6.21 0.89
CA ILE A 132 -7.85 4.87 0.56
C ILE A 132 -9.03 3.90 0.54
N THR A 133 -9.13 3.08 -0.51
CA THR A 133 -10.19 2.08 -0.65
C THR A 133 -9.58 0.69 -0.80
N LEU A 134 -10.10 -0.24 0.01
CA LEU A 134 -9.76 -1.67 -0.01
C LEU A 134 -10.94 -2.44 -0.64
N ASP A 135 -10.64 -3.34 -1.56
CA ASP A 135 -11.62 -4.17 -2.24
C ASP A 135 -11.27 -5.66 -2.06
N GLU A 136 -12.29 -6.53 -2.00
CA GLU A 136 -12.10 -7.97 -1.80
C GLU A 136 -11.18 -8.61 -2.85
N SER A 137 -11.20 -8.09 -4.08
CA SER A 137 -10.47 -8.67 -5.21
C SER A 137 -8.94 -8.56 -5.09
N ASP A 138 -8.43 -7.51 -4.45
CA ASP A 138 -6.99 -7.23 -4.40
C ASP A 138 -6.43 -6.87 -3.01
N CYS A 139 -7.27 -6.63 -2.00
CA CYS A 139 -6.84 -6.24 -0.64
C CYS A 139 -5.77 -7.18 -0.06
N PHE A 140 -5.85 -8.47 -0.36
CA PHE A 140 -4.92 -9.48 0.17
C PHE A 140 -3.82 -9.89 -0.81
N ALA A 141 -3.64 -9.19 -1.93
CA ALA A 141 -2.64 -9.54 -2.93
C ALA A 141 -1.19 -9.28 -2.47
N ALA A 142 -1.00 -8.34 -1.54
CA ALA A 142 0.32 -7.87 -1.13
C ALA A 142 0.87 -8.59 0.12
N TRP A 143 1.66 -9.63 -0.13
CA TRP A 143 2.53 -10.23 0.88
C TRP A 143 3.92 -9.61 0.85
N VAL A 144 4.50 -9.32 2.00
CA VAL A 144 5.87 -8.79 2.14
C VAL A 144 6.55 -9.42 3.35
N SER A 145 7.87 -9.39 3.40
CA SER A 145 8.57 -9.75 4.63
C SER A 145 8.42 -8.67 5.69
N ALA A 146 8.50 -9.03 6.97
CA ALA A 146 8.47 -8.07 8.06
C ALA A 146 9.65 -7.07 7.95
N LYS A 147 10.84 -7.57 7.63
CA LYS A 147 12.04 -6.75 7.46
C LYS A 147 11.92 -5.75 6.31
N ASP A 148 11.39 -6.15 5.15
CA ASP A 148 11.17 -5.24 4.01
C ASP A 148 10.09 -4.20 4.32
N ALA A 149 9.10 -4.56 5.15
CA ALA A 149 8.12 -3.65 5.71
C ALA A 149 8.68 -2.78 6.86
N GLY A 150 9.96 -2.89 7.21
CA GLY A 150 10.56 -2.10 8.29
C GLY A 150 10.00 -2.42 9.67
N PHE A 151 9.53 -3.65 9.87
CA PHE A 151 9.16 -4.20 11.17
C PHE A 151 10.25 -5.18 11.63
N SER A 152 10.67 -5.04 12.88
CA SER A 152 11.65 -5.93 13.52
C SER A 152 10.95 -6.90 14.45
N SER A 153 11.29 -8.18 14.40
CA SER A 153 10.87 -9.15 15.41
C SER A 153 11.96 -9.34 16.48
N PRO A 154 11.61 -9.55 17.76
CA PRO A 154 12.59 -9.72 18.84
C PRO A 154 13.48 -10.97 18.69
N ASP A 155 12.94 -12.01 18.07
CA ASP A 155 13.58 -13.31 17.82
C ASP A 155 14.45 -13.33 16.55
N GLY A 156 14.50 -12.23 15.80
CA GLY A 156 15.23 -12.14 14.53
C GLY A 156 14.55 -12.86 13.34
N SER A 157 13.38 -13.47 13.56
CA SER A 157 12.55 -14.04 12.51
C SER A 157 12.13 -13.00 11.46
N ASP A 158 11.66 -13.48 10.31
CA ASP A 158 11.20 -12.61 9.23
C ASP A 158 9.87 -13.13 8.68
N PRO A 159 8.79 -13.04 9.48
CA PRO A 159 7.49 -13.56 9.09
C PRO A 159 6.99 -12.83 7.85
N LYS A 160 6.18 -13.53 7.06
CA LYS A 160 5.52 -12.94 5.90
C LYS A 160 4.22 -12.29 6.37
N LEU A 161 4.04 -11.03 6.00
CA LEU A 161 2.95 -10.16 6.41
C LEU A 161 2.07 -9.82 5.22
N ASN A 162 0.75 -9.81 5.43
CA ASN A 162 -0.21 -9.35 4.44
C ASN A 162 -0.62 -7.90 4.75
N LEU A 163 -0.31 -6.96 3.85
CA LEU A 163 -0.49 -5.53 4.12
C LEU A 163 -1.96 -5.13 4.33
N GLY A 164 -2.86 -5.60 3.47
CA GLY A 164 -4.29 -5.33 3.62
C GLY A 164 -4.88 -5.95 4.87
N GLY A 165 -4.48 -7.17 5.21
CA GLY A 165 -4.90 -7.84 6.44
C GLY A 165 -4.47 -7.07 7.70
N LEU A 166 -3.20 -6.63 7.76
CA LEU A 166 -2.72 -5.82 8.87
C LEU A 166 -3.46 -4.48 8.97
N LEU A 167 -3.74 -3.81 7.85
CA LEU A 167 -4.47 -2.55 7.85
C LEU A 167 -5.90 -2.73 8.37
N LEU A 168 -6.62 -3.76 7.93
CA LEU A 168 -7.98 -4.05 8.41
C LEU A 168 -8.01 -4.29 9.94
N GLN A 169 -7.05 -5.04 10.45
CA GLN A 169 -6.92 -5.27 11.89
C GLN A 169 -6.63 -3.98 12.67
N ALA A 170 -5.87 -3.04 12.11
CA ALA A 170 -5.65 -1.73 12.74
C ALA A 170 -6.88 -0.81 12.64
N LEU A 171 -7.62 -0.83 11.52
CA LEU A 171 -8.83 -0.02 11.34
C LEU A 171 -9.96 -0.43 12.29
N LEU A 172 -10.03 -1.72 12.63
CA LEU A 172 -11.04 -2.30 13.53
C LEU A 172 -10.46 -2.68 14.91
N GLU A 173 -9.30 -2.12 15.28
CA GLU A 173 -8.60 -2.44 16.53
C GLU A 173 -9.45 -2.22 17.79
N TYR A 174 -10.34 -1.24 17.76
CA TYR A 174 -11.21 -0.91 18.90
C TYR A 174 -12.54 -1.70 18.90
N TRP A 175 -12.80 -2.52 17.88
CA TRP A 175 -14.01 -3.33 17.80
C TRP A 175 -13.85 -4.58 18.69
N PRO A 176 -14.65 -4.76 19.76
CA PRO A 176 -14.43 -5.82 20.74
C PRO A 176 -14.51 -7.24 20.15
N ARG A 177 -15.25 -7.42 19.05
CA ARG A 177 -15.35 -8.71 18.37
C ARG A 177 -14.03 -9.19 17.75
N THR A 178 -13.08 -8.29 17.53
CA THR A 178 -11.75 -8.62 16.95
C THR A 178 -10.71 -8.99 18.01
N HIS A 179 -11.06 -8.82 19.28
CA HIS A 179 -10.19 -9.06 20.42
C HIS A 179 -10.12 -10.56 20.70
N ILE A 180 -8.91 -11.09 20.83
CA ILE A 180 -8.70 -12.50 21.18
C ILE A 180 -8.79 -12.61 22.70
N ASN A 181 -9.65 -13.52 23.17
CA ASN A 181 -9.62 -13.93 24.57
C ASN A 181 -8.49 -14.96 24.74
N PRO A 182 -7.64 -14.82 25.76
CA PRO A 182 -6.52 -15.75 26.00
C PRO A 182 -6.96 -17.20 26.24
N MET A 183 -8.24 -17.47 26.52
CA MET A 183 -8.77 -18.83 26.65
C MET A 183 -8.94 -19.57 25.31
N ASP A 184 -9.05 -18.86 24.18
CA ASP A 184 -9.21 -19.47 22.86
C ASP A 184 -7.86 -19.89 22.24
N GLU A 185 -6.73 -19.50 22.83
CA GLU A 185 -5.37 -19.87 22.40
C GLU A 185 -4.92 -21.26 22.92
N GLU A 186 -5.47 -21.72 24.06
CA GLU A 186 -5.08 -23.00 24.68
C GLU A 186 -5.43 -24.25 23.83
N GLU A 187 -6.34 -24.14 22.86
CA GLU A 187 -6.64 -25.25 21.93
C GLU A 187 -5.66 -25.35 20.75
N ASN A 188 -4.82 -24.34 20.47
CA ASN A 188 -3.99 -24.31 19.25
C ASN A 188 -2.46 -24.30 19.48
N GLU A 189 -1.95 -24.10 20.69
CA GLU A 189 -0.49 -24.17 20.96
C GLU A 189 -0.12 -25.19 22.03
N ILE A 190 0.22 -26.40 21.60
CA ILE A 190 1.04 -27.32 22.40
C ILE A 190 2.50 -26.86 22.25
N ASN A 191 3.06 -26.31 23.34
CA ASN A 191 4.47 -26.00 23.64
C ASN A 191 4.86 -24.51 23.59
N HIS A 192 4.91 -23.82 24.75
CA HIS A 192 6.18 -23.43 25.42
C HIS A 192 5.95 -22.62 26.72
N VAL A 193 6.36 -23.22 27.84
CA VAL A 193 7.01 -22.72 29.08
C VAL A 193 6.67 -21.31 29.65
N ASN A 194 5.97 -21.34 30.79
CA ASN A 194 6.01 -20.46 31.96
C ASN A 194 6.75 -19.10 31.88
N GLY A 195 5.96 -18.03 31.89
CA GLY A 195 6.32 -16.70 32.40
C GLY A 195 5.05 -15.93 32.71
N GLU A 196 4.97 -15.27 33.86
CA GLU A 196 3.82 -14.47 34.30
C GLU A 196 3.49 -13.37 33.27
N GLN A 197 2.55 -13.62 32.34
CA GLN A 197 2.02 -12.62 31.41
C GLN A 197 0.72 -12.05 31.99
N GLU A 198 0.72 -10.74 32.25
CA GLU A 198 -0.51 -9.99 32.50
C GLU A 198 -1.54 -10.33 31.40
N ASN A 199 -2.76 -10.72 31.79
CA ASN A 199 -3.94 -10.94 30.95
C ASN A 199 -4.32 -9.69 30.14
N ARG A 200 -3.51 -9.31 29.15
CA ARG A 200 -3.78 -8.21 28.24
C ARG A 200 -4.35 -8.80 26.97
N VAL A 201 -5.66 -8.64 26.80
CA VAL A 201 -6.38 -8.87 25.55
C VAL A 201 -5.55 -8.33 24.38
N GLN A 202 -5.17 -9.19 23.44
CA GLN A 202 -4.39 -8.78 22.27
C GLN A 202 -5.29 -7.96 21.34
N LYS A 203 -4.91 -6.69 21.12
CA LYS A 203 -5.64 -5.73 20.28
C LYS A 203 -4.85 -5.42 19.02
N GLY A 204 -5.57 -5.28 17.92
CA GLY A 204 -5.00 -4.90 16.63
C GLY A 204 -4.10 -5.98 16.04
N ASN A 205 -3.05 -5.55 15.35
CA ASN A 205 -2.17 -6.44 14.57
C ASN A 205 -0.79 -6.69 15.19
N GLY A 206 -0.43 -5.99 16.27
CA GLY A 206 0.86 -6.11 16.96
C GLY A 206 2.05 -5.37 16.31
N TYR A 207 1.88 -4.78 15.12
CA TYR A 207 2.94 -4.08 14.38
C TYR A 207 2.77 -2.56 14.35
N PHE A 208 1.53 -2.07 14.20
CA PHE A 208 1.22 -0.64 14.14
C PHE A 208 -0.23 -0.36 14.49
N GLN A 209 -0.50 0.91 14.76
CA GLN A 209 -1.84 1.46 14.95
C GLN A 209 -2.08 2.56 13.91
N VAL A 210 -3.34 2.75 13.52
CA VAL A 210 -3.76 3.92 12.74
C VAL A 210 -4.14 5.07 13.70
N PRO A 211 -4.11 6.34 13.26
CA PRO A 211 -4.59 7.44 14.09
C PRO A 211 -6.04 7.17 14.56
N PRO A 212 -6.36 7.28 15.85
CA PRO A 212 -7.68 6.89 16.37
C PRO A 212 -8.86 7.71 15.80
N HIS A 213 -8.56 8.90 15.25
CA HIS A 213 -9.54 9.78 14.59
C HIS A 213 -9.72 9.46 13.09
N THR A 214 -9.08 8.42 12.56
CA THR A 214 -9.21 8.00 11.16
C THR A 214 -10.65 7.57 10.90
N PRO A 215 -11.36 8.19 9.94
CA PRO A 215 -12.68 7.74 9.54
C PRO A 215 -12.61 6.40 8.81
N VAL A 216 -13.44 5.44 9.21
CA VAL A 216 -13.63 4.16 8.55
C VAL A 216 -15.01 4.17 7.89
N ILE A 217 -15.08 3.78 6.62
CA ILE A 217 -16.29 3.82 5.81
C ILE A 217 -16.51 2.47 5.16
N PHE A 218 -17.68 1.89 5.40
CA PHE A 218 -18.19 0.72 4.68
C PHE A 218 -19.18 1.19 3.63
N GLY A 219 -18.98 0.75 2.39
CA GLY A 219 -19.82 1.16 1.26
C GLY A 219 -19.82 0.11 0.16
N GLU A 220 -20.85 0.17 -0.67
CA GLU A 220 -20.95 -0.65 -1.89
C GLU A 220 -20.12 -0.03 -3.01
N ALA A 221 -19.61 -0.87 -3.93
CA ALA A 221 -18.87 -0.41 -5.11
C ALA A 221 -19.66 0.61 -5.98
N GLY A 222 -21.00 0.59 -5.89
CA GLY A 222 -21.90 1.56 -6.54
C GLY A 222 -21.93 2.96 -5.89
N GLY A 223 -21.16 3.19 -4.82
CA GLY A 223 -21.04 4.49 -4.16
C GLY A 223 -22.00 4.73 -3.00
N ARG A 224 -22.87 3.76 -2.68
CA ARG A 224 -23.74 3.84 -1.49
C ARG A 224 -22.92 3.60 -0.23
N THR A 225 -22.84 4.59 0.65
CA THR A 225 -22.28 4.40 2.00
C THR A 225 -23.28 3.63 2.87
N LEU A 226 -22.80 2.58 3.52
CA LEU A 226 -23.56 1.76 4.46
C LEU A 226 -23.37 2.25 5.89
N PHE A 227 -22.12 2.46 6.30
CA PHE A 227 -21.79 2.89 7.65
C PHE A 227 -20.48 3.68 7.68
N ARG A 228 -20.40 4.66 8.58
CA ARG A 228 -19.21 5.48 8.80
C ARG A 228 -19.04 5.73 10.30
N LEU A 229 -17.83 5.49 10.79
CA LEU A 229 -17.41 5.76 12.16
C LEU A 229 -15.97 6.28 12.20
N LEU A 230 -15.49 6.71 13.37
CA LEU A 230 -14.05 6.85 13.59
C LEU A 230 -13.51 5.53 14.16
N CYS A 231 -12.25 5.20 13.83
CA CYS A 231 -11.59 3.98 14.30
C CYS A 231 -11.77 3.75 15.82
N ARG A 232 -11.53 4.79 16.64
CA ARG A 232 -11.63 4.72 18.11
C ARG A 232 -13.04 4.45 18.66
N ASP A 233 -14.08 4.73 17.87
CA ASP A 233 -15.48 4.67 18.32
C ASP A 233 -16.07 3.26 18.15
N SER A 234 -15.33 2.33 17.52
CA SER A 234 -15.76 0.95 17.23
C SER A 234 -16.15 0.10 18.45
N GLY A 235 -15.83 0.57 19.66
CA GLY A 235 -16.20 -0.07 20.93
C GLY A 235 -17.55 0.34 21.50
N GLY A 236 -18.21 1.35 20.93
CA GLY A 236 -19.55 1.77 21.36
C GLY A 236 -20.61 0.72 21.06
N GLU A 237 -21.66 0.65 21.88
CA GLU A 237 -22.71 -0.37 21.74
C GLU A 237 -23.44 -0.24 20.38
N THR A 238 -23.78 0.98 19.98
CA THR A 238 -24.44 1.25 18.71
C THR A 238 -23.51 0.98 17.52
N GLU A 239 -22.25 1.43 17.61
CA GLU A 239 -21.24 1.21 16.58
C GLU A 239 -20.96 -0.28 16.40
N SER A 240 -20.79 -1.03 17.49
CA SER A 240 -20.56 -2.48 17.45
C SER A 240 -21.74 -3.23 16.84
N MET A 241 -22.98 -2.84 17.16
CA MET A 241 -24.18 -3.40 16.51
C MET A 241 -24.16 -3.16 15.00
N LEU A 242 -23.89 -1.92 14.56
CA LEU A 242 -23.81 -1.58 13.15
C LEU A 242 -22.64 -2.28 12.43
N LEU A 243 -21.48 -2.43 13.09
CA LEU A 243 -20.36 -3.21 12.55
C LEU A 243 -20.74 -4.67 12.32
N ASN A 244 -21.47 -5.29 13.25
CA ASN A 244 -21.96 -6.67 13.07
C ASN A 244 -22.88 -6.82 11.86
N GLU A 245 -23.63 -5.78 11.50
CA GLU A 245 -24.55 -5.80 10.34
C GLU A 245 -23.88 -5.41 9.02
N THR A 246 -22.80 -4.61 9.05
CA THR A 246 -22.25 -3.95 7.85
C THR A 246 -20.86 -4.41 7.44
N VAL A 247 -20.06 -4.97 8.35
CA VAL A 247 -18.72 -5.49 8.02
C VAL A 247 -18.89 -6.74 7.15
N PRO A 248 -18.31 -6.78 5.94
CA PRO A 248 -18.46 -7.92 5.04
C PRO A 248 -17.64 -9.13 5.51
N GLN A 249 -18.07 -10.33 5.11
CA GLN A 249 -17.47 -11.58 5.57
C GLN A 249 -15.96 -11.67 5.30
N TRP A 250 -15.49 -11.24 4.13
CA TRP A 250 -14.06 -11.26 3.79
C TRP A 250 -13.18 -10.41 4.74
N VAL A 251 -13.75 -9.41 5.41
CA VAL A 251 -13.08 -8.64 6.47
C VAL A 251 -13.16 -9.38 7.81
N ILE A 252 -14.30 -10.00 8.12
CA ILE A 252 -14.48 -10.83 9.33
C ILE A 252 -13.47 -11.96 9.36
N ASP A 253 -13.28 -12.66 8.24
CA ASP A 253 -12.34 -13.78 8.11
C ASP A 253 -10.93 -13.40 8.61
N ILE A 254 -10.47 -12.17 8.34
CA ILE A 254 -9.13 -11.72 8.74
C ILE A 254 -9.10 -11.08 10.13
N THR A 255 -10.12 -10.28 10.46
CA THR A 255 -10.10 -9.42 11.65
C THR A 255 -10.65 -10.10 12.89
N VAL A 256 -11.63 -10.99 12.74
CA VAL A 256 -12.25 -11.77 13.81
C VAL A 256 -11.69 -13.19 13.80
N ASP A 257 -11.84 -13.91 12.69
CA ASP A 257 -11.52 -15.34 12.63
C ASP A 257 -10.01 -15.63 12.48
N LYS A 258 -9.21 -14.58 12.19
CA LYS A 258 -7.75 -14.65 11.99
C LYS A 258 -7.32 -15.66 10.91
N ASN A 259 -8.21 -15.95 9.95
CA ASN A 259 -7.96 -16.81 8.81
C ASN A 259 -7.07 -16.10 7.79
N MET A 260 -5.75 -16.21 7.97
CA MET A 260 -4.80 -15.55 7.08
C MET A 260 -5.01 -15.94 5.60
N PRO A 261 -4.87 -14.97 4.66
CA PRO A 261 -5.08 -15.24 3.25
C PRO A 261 -4.05 -16.25 2.71
N LYS A 262 -4.30 -16.81 1.52
CA LYS A 262 -3.35 -17.73 0.90
C LYS A 262 -2.18 -16.98 0.27
N PHE A 263 -1.00 -17.61 0.30
CA PHE A 263 0.17 -17.10 -0.41
C PHE A 263 -0.01 -17.19 -1.93
N ASN A 264 0.51 -16.19 -2.62
CA ASN A 264 0.57 -16.17 -4.08
C ASN A 264 1.74 -17.02 -4.58
N LYS A 265 1.51 -17.77 -5.65
CA LYS A 265 2.54 -18.56 -6.32
C LYS A 265 2.75 -18.11 -7.75
N ILE A 266 4.00 -18.10 -8.21
CA ILE A 266 4.38 -17.82 -9.58
C ILE A 266 4.85 -19.12 -10.23
N PRO A 267 4.19 -19.57 -11.33
CA PRO A 267 4.77 -20.60 -12.19
C PRO A 267 5.91 -20.01 -13.01
N PHE A 268 7.01 -20.75 -13.12
CA PHE A 268 8.18 -20.36 -13.91
C PHE A 268 8.87 -21.58 -14.52
N TYR A 269 9.65 -21.33 -15.56
CA TYR A 269 10.52 -22.31 -16.19
C TYR A 269 11.96 -22.09 -15.76
N LEU A 270 12.69 -23.18 -15.55
CA LEU A 270 14.11 -23.17 -15.24
C LEU A 270 14.85 -23.97 -16.30
N GLN A 271 15.82 -23.35 -16.96
CA GLN A 271 16.51 -23.93 -18.12
C GLN A 271 18.02 -23.63 -18.10
N PRO A 272 18.88 -24.50 -18.64
CA PRO A 272 20.29 -24.15 -18.80
C PRO A 272 20.43 -23.01 -19.83
N HIS A 273 21.32 -22.05 -19.54
CA HIS A 273 21.70 -21.03 -20.50
C HIS A 273 22.46 -21.65 -21.69
N SER A 274 22.36 -21.06 -22.87
CA SER A 274 23.00 -21.56 -24.10
C SER A 274 24.53 -21.69 -23.98
N SER A 275 25.15 -20.83 -23.16
CA SER A 275 26.59 -20.86 -22.87
C SER A 275 27.03 -22.00 -21.94
N SER A 276 26.11 -22.68 -21.26
CA SER A 276 26.43 -23.71 -20.27
C SER A 276 26.90 -25.03 -20.91
N GLY A 277 26.84 -25.16 -22.25
CA GLY A 277 27.23 -26.39 -22.96
C GLY A 277 26.34 -27.61 -22.70
N ALA A 278 25.34 -27.49 -21.81
CA ALA A 278 24.42 -28.56 -21.44
C ALA A 278 23.44 -28.84 -22.59
N LYS A 279 23.49 -30.07 -23.14
CA LYS A 279 22.56 -30.52 -24.19
C LYS A 279 21.17 -30.69 -23.59
N THR A 280 20.28 -29.75 -23.93
CA THR A 280 18.81 -29.79 -23.78
C THR A 280 18.31 -30.65 -22.62
N LEU A 281 18.66 -30.26 -21.39
CA LEU A 281 17.98 -30.78 -20.22
C LEU A 281 16.52 -30.31 -20.19
N LYS A 282 15.68 -31.17 -19.62
CA LYS A 282 14.23 -31.06 -19.51
C LYS A 282 13.83 -29.64 -19.09
N LYS A 283 12.87 -29.05 -19.79
CA LYS A 283 12.26 -27.76 -19.40
C LYS A 283 11.45 -28.01 -18.13
N ASP A 284 12.04 -27.73 -16.98
CA ASP A 284 11.37 -27.92 -15.70
C ASP A 284 10.43 -26.73 -15.45
N ARG A 285 9.13 -27.04 -15.35
CA ARG A 285 8.11 -26.08 -14.93
C ARG A 285 7.97 -26.17 -13.42
N LEU A 286 8.42 -25.14 -12.73
CA LEU A 286 8.38 -25.03 -11.27
C LEU A 286 7.31 -24.02 -10.85
N SER A 287 6.93 -24.05 -9.58
CA SER A 287 6.03 -23.08 -8.97
C SER A 287 6.49 -22.82 -7.54
N ALA A 288 6.65 -21.54 -7.19
CA ALA A 288 7.10 -21.12 -5.87
C ALA A 288 6.33 -19.88 -5.41
N SER A 289 6.54 -19.46 -4.16
CA SER A 289 6.02 -18.18 -3.67
C SER A 289 6.50 -17.04 -4.57
N ASP A 290 5.63 -16.05 -4.80
CA ASP A 290 5.96 -14.83 -5.53
C ASP A 290 7.09 -14.02 -4.88
N MET A 291 7.23 -14.12 -3.55
CA MET A 291 8.30 -13.52 -2.74
C MET A 291 9.58 -14.37 -2.67
N LEU A 292 9.67 -15.51 -3.37
CA LEU A 292 10.88 -16.33 -3.34
C LEU A 292 12.05 -15.51 -3.92
N GLN A 293 13.14 -15.41 -3.17
CA GLN A 293 14.34 -14.73 -3.63
C GLN A 293 15.08 -15.55 -4.70
N VAL A 294 15.74 -14.84 -5.62
CA VAL A 294 16.58 -15.41 -6.67
C VAL A 294 17.65 -16.34 -6.07
N ARG A 295 18.25 -15.97 -4.94
CA ARG A 295 19.23 -16.80 -4.21
C ARG A 295 18.71 -18.21 -3.93
N LYS A 296 17.46 -18.36 -3.48
CA LYS A 296 16.86 -19.69 -3.22
C LYS A 296 16.67 -20.51 -4.48
N VAL A 297 16.51 -19.88 -5.64
CA VAL A 297 16.52 -20.60 -6.94
C VAL A 297 17.94 -21.01 -7.33
N MET A 298 18.95 -20.21 -7.02
CA MET A 298 20.37 -20.55 -7.24
C MET A 298 20.79 -21.74 -6.37
N GLU A 299 20.41 -21.76 -5.10
CA GLU A 299 20.61 -22.89 -4.18
C GLU A 299 20.00 -24.17 -4.77
N HIS A 300 18.75 -24.09 -5.26
CA HIS A 300 18.08 -25.21 -5.90
C HIS A 300 18.84 -25.76 -7.13
N VAL A 301 19.39 -24.87 -7.97
CA VAL A 301 20.21 -25.26 -9.11
C VAL A 301 21.51 -25.92 -8.64
N TYR A 302 22.18 -25.34 -7.65
CA TYR A 302 23.44 -25.85 -7.12
C TYR A 302 23.29 -27.26 -6.57
N GLU A 303 22.31 -27.48 -5.69
CA GLU A 303 22.05 -28.78 -5.07
C GLU A 303 21.56 -29.83 -6.07
N LYS A 304 20.53 -29.50 -6.85
CA LYS A 304 19.78 -30.52 -7.62
C LYS A 304 20.23 -30.69 -9.05
N ILE A 305 20.97 -29.74 -9.60
CA ILE A 305 21.34 -29.79 -11.03
C ILE A 305 22.85 -29.98 -11.18
N ILE A 306 23.67 -29.40 -10.30
CA ILE A 306 25.13 -29.44 -10.44
C ILE A 306 25.79 -30.41 -9.45
N ASN A 307 25.35 -30.48 -8.19
CA ASN A 307 25.93 -31.43 -7.22
C ASN A 307 25.49 -32.89 -7.44
N LEU A 308 24.40 -33.14 -8.17
CA LEU A 308 23.98 -34.48 -8.57
C LEU A 308 25.01 -35.19 -9.48
N ASP A 309 25.86 -34.43 -10.20
CA ASP A 309 26.99 -35.01 -10.96
C ASP A 309 28.20 -35.34 -10.08
N ASN A 310 28.28 -34.84 -8.84
CA ASN A 310 29.42 -35.05 -7.92
C ASN A 310 29.13 -36.03 -6.76
N GLU A 311 27.89 -36.22 -6.34
CA GLU A 311 27.53 -37.12 -5.21
C GLU A 311 27.40 -38.60 -5.61
N SER A 312 28.47 -39.15 -6.19
CA SER A 312 28.68 -40.60 -6.17
C SER A 312 29.33 -41.09 -4.86
N GLN A 313 29.69 -40.21 -3.92
CA GLN A 313 30.41 -40.62 -2.70
C GLN A 313 30.03 -39.80 -1.47
N THR A 314 29.72 -40.56 -0.41
CA THR A 314 29.69 -40.23 1.03
C THR A 314 28.39 -39.67 1.63
N THR A 315 27.52 -40.61 2.04
CA THR A 315 26.49 -40.41 3.05
C THR A 315 27.10 -40.45 4.46
N SER A 316 26.85 -39.43 5.28
CA SER A 316 26.75 -39.59 6.73
C SER A 316 25.93 -38.47 7.37
N SER A 317 24.77 -38.84 7.90
CA SER A 317 23.82 -37.97 8.60
C SER A 317 24.25 -37.81 10.06
N SER A 318 24.23 -36.59 10.59
CA SER A 318 24.31 -36.33 12.03
C SER A 318 23.44 -35.12 12.35
N ASN A 319 22.36 -35.36 13.10
CA ASN A 319 21.38 -34.38 13.56
C ASN A 319 22.03 -33.42 14.57
N ASN A 320 22.12 -32.14 14.24
CA ASN A 320 22.39 -31.07 15.19
C ASN A 320 21.87 -29.74 14.59
N GLU A 321 20.78 -29.20 15.13
CA GLU A 321 20.06 -28.03 14.58
C GLU A 321 20.94 -26.78 14.43
N LYS A 322 21.97 -26.61 15.28
CA LYS A 322 22.96 -25.52 15.14
C LYS A 322 23.95 -25.73 13.98
N ALA A 323 24.29 -26.97 13.66
CA ALA A 323 25.17 -27.29 12.53
C ALA A 323 24.41 -27.25 11.19
N GLU A 324 23.08 -27.32 11.21
CA GLU A 324 22.23 -27.21 10.02
C GLU A 324 22.14 -25.76 9.53
N GLN A 325 22.04 -24.77 10.43
CA GLN A 325 22.05 -23.35 10.06
C GLN A 325 23.38 -22.91 9.44
N GLU A 326 24.52 -23.30 10.03
CA GLU A 326 25.85 -23.00 9.47
C GLU A 326 26.04 -23.65 8.08
N LYS A 327 25.57 -24.90 7.90
CA LYS A 327 25.61 -25.57 6.60
C LYS A 327 24.72 -24.92 5.54
N GLU A 328 23.52 -24.45 5.91
CA GLU A 328 22.62 -23.78 4.97
C GLU A 328 23.20 -22.43 4.50
N GLU A 329 23.83 -21.70 5.41
CA GLU A 329 24.51 -20.43 5.10
C GLU A 329 25.74 -20.66 4.18
N ASP A 330 26.53 -21.71 4.44
CA ASP A 330 27.64 -22.13 3.56
C ASP A 330 27.15 -22.53 2.16
N ILE A 331 26.03 -23.25 2.05
CA ILE A 331 25.45 -23.65 0.76
C ILE A 331 24.96 -22.43 -0.01
N ALA A 332 24.31 -21.48 0.65
CA ALA A 332 23.84 -20.24 0.04
C ALA A 332 25.00 -19.43 -0.55
N VAL A 333 26.10 -19.30 0.19
CA VAL A 333 27.32 -18.62 -0.28
C VAL A 333 27.95 -19.37 -1.46
N LEU A 334 28.08 -20.69 -1.39
CA LEU A 334 28.64 -21.51 -2.46
C LEU A 334 27.79 -21.47 -3.74
N ALA A 335 26.47 -21.52 -3.60
CA ALA A 335 25.55 -21.41 -4.72
C ALA A 335 25.65 -20.04 -5.39
N GLU A 336 25.74 -18.97 -4.59
CA GLU A 336 25.94 -17.62 -5.09
C GLU A 336 27.30 -17.44 -5.79
N GLU A 337 28.35 -18.08 -5.29
CA GLU A 337 29.69 -18.05 -5.91
C GLU A 337 29.77 -18.84 -7.21
N LYS A 338 29.04 -19.97 -7.33
CA LYS A 338 29.18 -20.88 -8.47
C LYS A 338 28.13 -20.70 -9.56
N ILE A 339 26.94 -20.18 -9.23
CA ILE A 339 25.79 -20.13 -10.14
C ILE A 339 25.49 -18.68 -10.54
N GLU A 340 25.12 -18.49 -11.80
CA GLU A 340 24.44 -17.29 -12.27
C GLU A 340 23.02 -17.64 -12.71
N LEU A 341 22.07 -16.82 -12.29
CA LEU A 341 20.70 -16.85 -12.77
C LEU A 341 20.45 -15.65 -13.67
N LEU A 342 19.84 -15.88 -14.82
CA LEU A 342 19.57 -14.90 -15.85
C LEU A 342 18.10 -14.89 -16.23
N CYS A 343 17.56 -13.71 -16.53
CA CYS A 343 16.28 -13.55 -17.19
C CYS A 343 16.49 -12.60 -18.38
N GLN A 344 16.09 -13.01 -19.58
CA GLN A 344 16.33 -12.25 -20.81
C GLN A 344 17.79 -11.80 -20.99
N ASP A 345 18.73 -12.72 -20.79
CA ASP A 345 20.18 -12.48 -20.88
C ASP A 345 20.74 -11.44 -19.88
N GLN A 346 19.93 -10.96 -18.94
CA GLN A 346 20.35 -10.12 -17.82
C GLN A 346 20.61 -10.96 -16.58
N VAL A 347 21.78 -10.78 -15.96
CA VAL A 347 22.12 -11.40 -14.67
C VAL A 347 21.26 -10.80 -13.56
N LEU A 348 20.67 -11.67 -12.75
CA LEU A 348 19.76 -11.30 -11.67
C LEU A 348 20.52 -11.05 -10.36
N ASP A 349 20.08 -10.05 -9.59
CA ASP A 349 20.52 -9.83 -8.21
C ASP A 349 19.91 -10.94 -7.31
N PRO A 350 20.73 -11.68 -6.54
CA PRO A 350 20.27 -12.73 -5.62
C PRO A 350 19.19 -12.28 -4.62
N ASN A 351 19.17 -10.99 -4.27
CA ASN A 351 18.23 -10.42 -3.30
C ASN A 351 16.87 -10.05 -3.91
N MET A 352 16.75 -10.02 -5.24
CA MET A 352 15.45 -9.78 -5.90
C MET A 352 14.51 -10.96 -5.69
N ASP A 353 13.21 -10.69 -5.60
CA ASP A 353 12.17 -11.72 -5.59
C ASP A 353 11.63 -12.03 -7.00
N LEU A 354 11.03 -13.21 -7.16
CA LEU A 354 10.52 -13.68 -8.46
C LEU A 354 9.50 -12.73 -9.09
N ARG A 355 8.64 -12.10 -8.29
CA ARG A 355 7.65 -11.13 -8.79
C ARG A 355 8.30 -9.85 -9.31
N THR A 356 9.38 -9.36 -8.68
CA THR A 356 10.14 -8.20 -9.15
C THR A 356 10.85 -8.52 -10.46
N VAL A 357 11.47 -9.70 -10.56
CA VAL A 357 12.06 -10.18 -11.82
C VAL A 357 10.99 -10.28 -12.92
N LYS A 358 9.83 -10.87 -12.61
CA LYS A 358 8.70 -11.00 -13.55
C LYS A 358 8.16 -9.64 -14.00
N HIS A 359 8.12 -8.64 -13.11
CA HIS A 359 7.59 -7.33 -13.44
C HIS A 359 8.56 -6.47 -14.25
N PHE A 360 9.81 -6.34 -13.77
CA PHE A 360 10.78 -5.41 -14.35
C PHE A 360 11.56 -6.01 -15.50
N ILE A 361 11.96 -7.28 -15.43
CA ILE A 361 12.92 -7.89 -16.35
C ILE A 361 12.23 -8.75 -17.39
N TRP A 362 11.24 -9.57 -17.01
CA TRP A 362 10.55 -10.43 -17.97
C TRP A 362 9.63 -9.64 -18.93
N LYS A 363 9.87 -9.73 -20.24
CA LYS A 363 9.08 -9.05 -21.30
C LYS A 363 8.51 -9.99 -22.37
N SER A 364 8.79 -11.29 -22.32
CA SER A 364 8.43 -12.22 -23.41
C SER A 364 7.00 -12.77 -23.35
N GLY A 365 6.20 -12.37 -22.34
CA GLY A 365 4.85 -12.89 -22.13
C GLY A 365 4.83 -14.35 -21.63
N GLY A 366 3.70 -14.77 -21.03
CA GLY A 366 3.58 -16.10 -20.44
C GLY A 366 4.34 -16.29 -19.11
N ASP A 367 4.58 -17.54 -18.75
CA ASP A 367 5.28 -17.91 -17.50
C ASP A 367 6.73 -17.38 -17.51
N LEU A 368 7.19 -16.90 -16.34
CA LEU A 368 8.56 -16.42 -16.15
C LEU A 368 9.55 -17.52 -16.57
N THR A 369 10.58 -17.18 -17.33
CA THR A 369 11.63 -18.15 -17.71
C THR A 369 12.98 -17.67 -17.22
N LEU A 370 13.61 -18.50 -16.39
CA LEU A 370 14.93 -18.27 -15.79
C LEU A 370 15.94 -19.21 -16.41
N HIS A 371 17.11 -18.68 -16.74
CA HIS A 371 18.24 -19.44 -17.25
C HIS A 371 19.32 -19.54 -16.19
N TYR A 372 19.93 -20.70 -16.04
CA TYR A 372 21.06 -20.88 -15.13
C TYR A 372 22.34 -21.25 -15.89
N ARG A 373 23.48 -20.79 -15.38
CA ARG A 373 24.80 -21.25 -15.82
C ARG A 373 25.78 -21.26 -14.66
N GLN A 374 26.84 -22.05 -14.81
CA GLN A 374 27.97 -21.98 -13.90
C GLN A 374 28.80 -20.73 -14.23
N LYS A 375 29.23 -19.99 -13.20
CA LYS A 375 30.16 -18.88 -13.37
C LYS A 375 31.47 -19.40 -13.97
N SER A 376 31.96 -18.72 -15.00
CA SER A 376 33.31 -18.97 -15.52
C SER A 376 34.30 -18.54 -14.43
N THR A 377 35.17 -19.47 -14.02
CA THR A 377 36.24 -19.21 -13.05
C THR A 377 37.34 -18.36 -13.66
#